data_AF-A0ABD5V1F0-F1
#
_entry.id   AF-A0ABD5V1F0-F1
#
_cell.length_a   1.000
_cell.length_b   1.000
_cell.length_c   1.000
_cell.angle_alpha   90.00
_cell.angle_beta   90.00
_cell.angle_gamma   90.00
#
_symmetry.space_group_name_H-M   'P 1'
#
loop_
_entity.id
_entity.type
_entity.pdbx_description
1 polymer ?
#
loop_
_entity_poly.entity_id
_entity_poly.type
_entity_poly.pdbx_seq_one_letter_code
_entity_poly.pdbx_strand_id
1 'polypeptide(L)'
;MCARRVRRRRFLRTAGVASAVVVAGCTGDDGAEEAPSDRDDDEPAPDDGEGESGNENEDDDADRDGVAEIRGVPVHRNEYDLAELPHERWPQYGEDRVLPPYCEYPNASAVDDEIPDLRMNTVTLFDVENDEGHHPLRTSRTAMRLIHCYRDGGDERYLEKAESIGEAMLDIAIEQDDAIYVPYGYDWGSQGGDRFMEAPWYGGMAQGTILSAYAHLYELTGDDDHREAADGVFRSFTNVQQVASDVWTTIVSPATEMPDDGDDPEYFWIEEYPVEPPQHVLNGFGVGLYGLYDYWLHVDREAGYDPLCAAITTIEDHLEEYRVPGEVSWYDLAEAYRGNEHYHSTHINQLELLAELSNEEYFAEMADTFREDSAYEEYRPDRPDWA
;
A
#
# COMPACT_ATOMS: atom_id res chain seq x y z
N MET A 1 14.90 -21.38 5.39
CA MET A 1 15.31 -21.57 3.98
C MET A 1 16.58 -20.74 3.69
N CYS A 2 17.28 -20.94 2.56
CA CYS A 2 18.39 -20.04 2.17
C CYS A 2 17.88 -18.97 1.22
N ALA A 3 17.95 -17.70 1.62
CA ALA A 3 17.75 -16.55 0.74
C ALA A 3 18.74 -16.57 -0.44
N ARG A 4 18.29 -16.15 -1.62
CA ARG A 4 19.11 -16.06 -2.84
C ARG A 4 19.04 -14.64 -3.39
N ARG A 5 20.04 -14.22 -4.17
CA ARG A 5 19.90 -12.97 -4.95
C ARG A 5 18.88 -13.17 -6.06
N VAL A 6 18.07 -12.14 -6.30
CA VAL A 6 17.11 -12.09 -7.41
C VAL A 6 17.85 -12.25 -8.74
N ARG A 7 17.38 -13.14 -9.63
CA ARG A 7 17.96 -13.36 -10.97
C ARG A 7 17.17 -12.60 -12.04
N ARG A 8 17.84 -11.75 -12.84
CA ARG A 8 17.20 -10.83 -13.79
C ARG A 8 17.09 -11.26 -15.25
N ARG A 9 16.07 -10.70 -15.91
CA ARG A 9 16.14 -10.09 -17.25
C ARG A 9 16.17 -8.55 -17.08
N ARG A 10 16.81 -7.81 -18.00
CA ARG A 10 16.80 -6.34 -17.97
C ARG A 10 15.47 -5.84 -18.53
N PHE A 11 14.91 -4.79 -17.94
CA PHE A 11 13.78 -4.07 -18.52
C PHE A 11 14.23 -3.54 -19.89
N LEU A 12 13.60 -4.04 -20.94
CA LEU A 12 13.90 -3.64 -22.31
C LEU A 12 12.63 -3.07 -22.91
N ARG A 13 12.51 -1.74 -22.94
CA ARG A 13 11.40 -1.08 -23.64
C ARG A 13 11.37 -1.53 -25.10
N THR A 14 10.32 -2.25 -25.49
CA THR A 14 9.93 -2.34 -26.90
C THR A 14 9.32 -1.01 -27.30
N ALA A 15 10.03 -0.20 -28.08
CA ALA A 15 9.51 1.04 -28.62
C ALA A 15 8.25 0.78 -29.48
N GLY A 16 7.08 0.98 -28.90
CA GLY A 16 5.79 0.92 -29.58
C GLY A 16 5.57 2.20 -30.38
N VAL A 17 5.72 2.13 -31.70
CA VAL A 17 5.38 3.24 -32.60
C VAL A 17 3.85 3.37 -32.65
N ALA A 18 3.30 4.39 -31.99
CA ALA A 18 1.90 4.77 -32.11
C ALA A 18 1.59 5.16 -33.57
N SER A 19 0.89 4.29 -34.31
CA SER A 19 0.34 4.62 -35.63
C SER A 19 -0.98 5.36 -35.44
N ALA A 20 -0.98 6.67 -35.69
CA ALA A 20 -2.17 7.48 -35.79
C ALA A 20 -3.03 7.03 -36.98
N VAL A 21 -4.22 6.49 -36.70
CA VAL A 21 -5.25 6.25 -37.73
C VAL A 21 -6.02 7.55 -37.94
N VAL A 22 -5.74 8.21 -39.07
CA VAL A 22 -6.53 9.33 -39.58
C VAL A 22 -7.80 8.77 -40.21
N VAL A 23 -8.95 8.98 -39.57
CA VAL A 23 -10.27 8.72 -40.17
C VAL A 23 -10.66 9.95 -40.99
N ALA A 24 -10.61 9.83 -42.31
CA ALA A 24 -11.20 10.80 -43.24
C ALA A 24 -12.54 10.24 -43.75
N GLY A 25 -13.63 10.97 -43.49
CA GLY A 25 -14.96 10.65 -43.98
C GLY A 25 -15.14 10.95 -45.46
N CYS A 26 -16.06 10.23 -46.10
CA CYS A 26 -16.73 10.66 -47.32
C CYS A 26 -18.20 10.22 -47.28
N THR A 27 -19.06 11.17 -47.63
CA THR A 27 -20.51 11.13 -47.76
C THR A 27 -20.95 10.51 -49.08
N GLY A 28 -22.20 10.02 -49.14
CA GLY A 28 -22.87 9.64 -50.39
C GLY A 28 -24.24 9.02 -50.14
N ASP A 29 -25.29 9.78 -50.44
CA ASP A 29 -26.72 9.52 -50.28
C ASP A 29 -27.34 8.88 -51.55
N ASP A 30 -28.61 8.48 -51.40
CA ASP A 30 -29.72 8.35 -52.36
C ASP A 30 -30.22 6.95 -52.83
N GLY A 31 -31.43 6.63 -52.33
CA GLY A 31 -32.59 6.20 -53.14
C GLY A 31 -33.05 4.74 -52.98
N ALA A 32 -34.07 4.48 -52.12
CA ALA A 32 -35.51 4.27 -52.46
C ALA A 32 -35.79 2.89 -53.12
N GLU A 33 -36.83 2.10 -52.86
CA GLU A 33 -38.15 2.09 -52.20
C GLU A 33 -38.54 0.57 -52.25
N GLU A 34 -39.26 -0.12 -51.35
CA GLU A 34 -40.67 -0.01 -50.99
C GLU A 34 -40.98 -1.19 -50.01
N ALA A 35 -41.75 -0.94 -48.96
CA ALA A 35 -42.48 -1.92 -48.14
C ALA A 35 -43.90 -2.12 -48.78
N PRO A 36 -44.96 -2.75 -48.20
CA PRO A 36 -45.15 -3.24 -46.82
C PRO A 36 -46.00 -4.53 -46.67
N SER A 37 -46.21 -5.03 -45.45
CA SER A 37 -47.53 -4.95 -44.79
C SER A 37 -47.64 -5.80 -43.53
N ASP A 38 -48.17 -5.13 -42.52
CA ASP A 38 -48.45 -5.51 -41.14
C ASP A 38 -49.69 -6.43 -40.99
N ARG A 39 -49.81 -7.01 -39.79
CA ARG A 39 -50.98 -6.97 -38.88
C ARG A 39 -50.69 -7.88 -37.68
N ASP A 40 -50.44 -7.33 -36.50
CA ASP A 40 -51.36 -6.69 -35.53
C ASP A 40 -52.11 -7.71 -34.65
N ASP A 41 -51.64 -7.72 -33.39
CA ASP A 41 -52.39 -7.50 -32.15
C ASP A 41 -53.29 -8.56 -31.49
N ASP A 42 -53.09 -8.53 -30.16
CA ASP A 42 -54.03 -8.61 -29.05
C ASP A 42 -54.18 -9.91 -28.24
N GLU A 43 -53.78 -9.78 -26.97
CA GLU A 43 -54.16 -10.58 -25.81
C GLU A 43 -55.69 -10.53 -25.56
N PRO A 44 -56.25 -11.39 -24.68
CA PRO A 44 -56.29 -11.05 -23.24
C PRO A 44 -56.18 -12.25 -22.27
N ALA A 45 -55.73 -11.97 -21.04
CA ALA A 45 -55.93 -12.80 -19.83
C ALA A 45 -57.41 -12.75 -19.35
N PRO A 46 -57.91 -13.74 -18.58
CA PRO A 46 -57.83 -13.74 -17.09
C PRO A 46 -57.75 -15.20 -16.51
N ASP A 47 -57.75 -15.56 -15.23
CA ASP A 47 -57.38 -15.08 -13.88
C ASP A 47 -57.55 -16.31 -12.95
N ASP A 48 -56.92 -16.27 -11.77
CA ASP A 48 -57.17 -17.04 -10.53
C ASP A 48 -56.76 -18.52 -10.40
N GLY A 49 -55.75 -18.73 -9.56
CA GLY A 49 -55.41 -20.02 -8.93
C GLY A 49 -54.45 -19.82 -7.77
N GLU A 50 -55.00 -19.63 -6.57
CA GLU A 50 -54.34 -19.50 -5.27
C GLU A 50 -53.28 -20.60 -5.02
N GLY A 51 -52.13 -20.18 -4.48
CA GLY A 51 -51.09 -21.07 -3.97
C GLY A 51 -50.20 -20.34 -2.97
N GLU A 52 -50.48 -20.57 -1.68
CA GLU A 52 -49.66 -20.12 -0.54
C GLU A 52 -48.24 -20.72 -0.58
N SER A 53 -47.23 -19.86 -0.52
CA SER A 53 -45.93 -20.06 0.14
C SER A 53 -45.28 -18.67 0.20
N GLY A 54 -45.05 -18.03 1.34
CA GLY A 54 -44.49 -18.57 2.57
C GLY A 54 -42.99 -18.24 2.56
N ASN A 55 -42.63 -17.20 3.33
CA ASN A 55 -41.30 -16.64 3.60
C ASN A 55 -40.67 -15.72 2.54
N GLU A 56 -40.96 -14.43 2.71
CA GLU A 56 -40.00 -13.35 2.58
C GLU A 56 -38.83 -13.66 3.55
N ASN A 57 -37.65 -13.97 3.02
CA ASN A 57 -36.40 -13.77 3.75
C ASN A 57 -35.91 -12.38 3.36
N GLU A 58 -36.50 -11.37 3.99
CA GLU A 58 -35.77 -10.16 4.37
C GLU A 58 -35.06 -10.53 5.68
N ASP A 59 -33.75 -10.77 5.60
CA ASP A 59 -32.74 -10.77 6.66
C ASP A 59 -31.59 -11.68 6.21
N ASP A 60 -30.43 -11.05 5.98
CA ASP A 60 -29.04 -11.54 6.13
C ASP A 60 -28.11 -10.86 5.09
N ASP A 61 -28.06 -9.53 5.10
CA ASP A 61 -26.94 -8.72 4.56
C ASP A 61 -25.96 -8.34 5.69
N ALA A 62 -25.84 -9.19 6.70
CA ALA A 62 -24.99 -9.02 7.88
C ALA A 62 -24.32 -10.36 8.23
N ASP A 63 -23.51 -10.91 7.31
CA ASP A 63 -22.62 -12.02 7.63
C ASP A 63 -21.50 -12.17 6.59
N ARG A 64 -20.65 -11.13 6.50
CA ARG A 64 -19.36 -11.22 5.80
C ARG A 64 -18.18 -10.74 6.65
N ASP A 65 -18.35 -10.83 7.96
CA ASP A 65 -17.26 -10.76 8.93
C ASP A 65 -16.72 -12.19 9.11
N GLY A 66 -15.39 -12.40 9.11
CA GLY A 66 -14.89 -13.76 9.16
C GLY A 66 -13.38 -13.96 9.23
N VAL A 67 -12.99 -15.18 8.85
CA VAL A 67 -11.59 -15.63 8.80
C VAL A 67 -11.20 -15.83 7.33
N ALA A 68 -10.21 -15.08 6.85
CA ALA A 68 -9.54 -15.33 5.58
C ALA A 68 -8.32 -16.23 5.77
N GLU A 69 -7.73 -16.69 4.66
CA GLU A 69 -6.47 -17.43 4.68
C GLU A 69 -5.38 -16.70 3.88
N ILE A 70 -4.35 -16.21 4.56
CA ILE A 70 -3.15 -15.68 3.91
C ILE A 70 -2.12 -16.82 3.83
N ARG A 71 -1.96 -17.41 2.64
CA ARG A 71 -1.12 -18.61 2.42
C ARG A 71 -1.40 -19.77 3.39
N GLY A 72 -2.68 -19.98 3.72
CA GLY A 72 -3.13 -21.03 4.64
C GLY A 72 -2.98 -20.68 6.12
N VAL A 73 -2.67 -19.42 6.45
CA VAL A 73 -2.73 -18.90 7.81
C VAL A 73 -4.07 -18.21 8.01
N PRO A 74 -4.89 -18.65 8.98
CA PRO A 74 -6.15 -18.01 9.28
C PRO A 74 -5.89 -16.60 9.82
N VAL A 75 -6.66 -15.63 9.34
CA VAL A 75 -6.59 -14.25 9.77
C VAL A 75 -8.00 -13.68 9.87
N HIS A 76 -8.30 -12.97 10.95
CA HIS A 76 -9.52 -12.21 11.09
C HIS A 76 -9.54 -11.05 10.09
N ARG A 77 -10.67 -10.91 9.40
CA ARG A 77 -10.95 -9.76 8.55
C ARG A 77 -12.44 -9.48 8.46
N ASN A 78 -12.76 -8.22 8.22
CA ASN A 78 -14.05 -7.76 7.74
C ASN A 78 -14.00 -7.63 6.21
N GLU A 79 -15.16 -7.55 5.58
CA GLU A 79 -15.26 -7.17 4.16
C GLU A 79 -15.49 -5.66 4.04
N TYR A 80 -14.75 -5.02 3.13
CA TYR A 80 -14.88 -3.60 2.84
C TYR A 80 -15.27 -3.37 1.38
N ASP A 81 -16.11 -2.36 1.14
CA ASP A 81 -16.40 -1.83 -0.20
C ASP A 81 -15.31 -0.85 -0.61
N LEU A 82 -14.15 -1.40 -0.97
CA LEU A 82 -12.94 -0.63 -1.24
C LEU A 82 -13.14 0.34 -2.40
N ALA A 83 -12.85 1.62 -2.16
CA ALA A 83 -12.99 2.68 -3.14
C ALA A 83 -11.80 2.74 -4.11
N GLU A 84 -12.08 2.98 -5.39
CA GLU A 84 -11.06 3.35 -6.38
C GLU A 84 -10.85 4.87 -6.32
N LEU A 85 -9.87 5.30 -5.52
CA LEU A 85 -9.55 6.72 -5.38
C LEU A 85 -8.97 7.31 -6.68
N PRO A 86 -9.21 8.61 -6.97
CA PRO A 86 -8.52 9.29 -8.08
C PRO A 86 -7.04 9.49 -7.74
N HIS A 87 -6.21 9.68 -8.77
CA HIS A 87 -4.73 9.79 -8.65
C HIS A 87 -4.28 10.83 -7.62
N GLU A 88 -4.97 11.96 -7.52
CA GLU A 88 -4.64 13.04 -6.58
C GLU A 88 -4.90 12.68 -5.11
N ARG A 89 -5.63 11.58 -4.87
CA ARG A 89 -5.95 10.99 -3.57
C ARG A 89 -5.27 9.64 -3.35
N TRP A 90 -4.44 9.16 -4.28
CA TRP A 90 -3.72 7.91 -4.06
C TRP A 90 -2.79 8.03 -2.84
N PRO A 91 -2.65 6.93 -2.07
CA PRO A 91 -1.75 6.93 -0.94
C PRO A 91 -0.32 7.31 -1.32
N GLN A 92 0.44 7.85 -0.36
CA GLN A 92 1.84 8.24 -0.54
C GLN A 92 2.11 9.31 -1.63
N TYR A 93 1.07 9.80 -2.32
CA TYR A 93 1.14 10.96 -3.23
C TYR A 93 1.58 12.24 -2.49
N GLY A 94 1.29 12.32 -1.19
CA GLY A 94 1.47 13.51 -0.36
C GLY A 94 2.10 13.31 1.02
N GLU A 95 2.70 12.15 1.33
CA GLU A 95 3.16 11.79 2.69
C GLU A 95 4.22 12.72 3.33
N ASP A 96 4.69 13.76 2.62
CA ASP A 96 5.59 14.79 3.15
C ASP A 96 5.15 16.23 2.76
N ARG A 97 3.90 16.47 2.34
CA ARG A 97 3.52 17.72 1.65
C ARG A 97 2.62 18.67 2.44
N VAL A 98 3.24 19.79 2.86
CA VAL A 98 2.60 21.12 2.95
C VAL A 98 2.64 21.87 1.60
N LEU A 99 2.98 21.23 0.48
CA LEU A 99 2.99 21.93 -0.82
C LEU A 99 2.31 21.11 -1.95
N PRO A 100 1.49 21.77 -2.81
CA PRO A 100 0.57 21.16 -3.78
C PRO A 100 1.22 20.21 -4.82
N PRO A 101 0.42 19.50 -5.66
CA PRO A 101 0.89 18.53 -6.65
C PRO A 101 1.73 19.16 -7.77
N TYR A 102 2.99 19.47 -7.47
CA TYR A 102 3.97 19.81 -8.48
C TYR A 102 5.14 18.86 -8.41
N CYS A 103 5.70 18.58 -9.58
CA CYS A 103 6.95 17.86 -9.70
C CYS A 103 8.07 18.54 -8.89
N GLU A 104 8.63 17.82 -7.91
CA GLU A 104 9.74 18.29 -7.05
C GLU A 104 11.03 18.53 -7.84
N TYR A 105 11.16 17.88 -9.00
CA TYR A 105 12.32 17.94 -9.88
C TYR A 105 12.01 18.69 -11.18
N PRO A 106 11.74 20.02 -11.19
CA PRO A 106 11.24 20.73 -12.37
C PRO A 106 12.19 20.72 -13.59
N ASN A 107 13.43 20.28 -13.41
CA ASN A 107 14.41 20.13 -14.48
C ASN A 107 14.73 18.66 -14.75
N ALA A 108 13.90 18.02 -15.58
CA ALA A 108 14.10 16.64 -16.06
C ALA A 108 15.50 16.37 -16.64
N SER A 109 16.19 17.39 -17.17
CA SER A 109 17.52 17.20 -17.78
C SER A 109 18.62 16.91 -16.76
N ALA A 110 18.39 17.17 -15.48
CA ALA A 110 19.35 16.96 -14.42
C ALA A 110 19.08 15.67 -13.62
N VAL A 111 17.95 15.01 -13.86
CA VAL A 111 17.48 13.85 -13.10
C VAL A 111 18.49 12.69 -13.14
N ASP A 112 19.02 12.38 -14.31
CA ASP A 112 19.96 11.26 -14.47
C ASP A 112 21.29 11.48 -13.73
N ASP A 113 21.75 12.74 -13.68
CA ASP A 113 23.04 13.12 -13.10
C ASP A 113 22.95 13.43 -11.59
N GLU A 114 21.82 13.99 -11.14
CA GLU A 114 21.67 14.52 -9.77
C GLU A 114 20.95 13.55 -8.82
N ILE A 115 20.13 12.64 -9.34
CA ILE A 115 19.40 11.67 -8.52
C ILE A 115 20.13 10.32 -8.55
N PRO A 116 20.64 9.81 -7.42
CA PRO A 116 21.26 8.49 -7.41
C PRO A 116 20.19 7.39 -7.53
N ASP A 117 20.54 6.25 -8.13
CA ASP A 117 19.60 5.12 -8.25
C ASP A 117 19.29 4.47 -6.89
N LEU A 118 20.23 4.53 -5.94
CA LEU A 118 20.06 4.09 -4.57
C LEU A 118 20.31 5.25 -3.61
N ARG A 119 19.40 5.47 -2.66
CA ARG A 119 19.60 6.41 -1.56
C ARG A 119 20.36 5.71 -0.44
N MET A 120 21.47 6.31 -0.03
CA MET A 120 22.29 5.83 1.08
C MET A 120 21.99 6.64 2.34
N ASN A 121 22.13 6.00 3.50
CA ASN A 121 22.10 6.65 4.80
C ASN A 121 23.43 6.38 5.51
N THR A 122 23.89 7.36 6.27
CA THR A 122 25.06 7.19 7.15
C THR A 122 24.59 7.31 8.58
N VAL A 123 24.63 6.22 9.33
CA VAL A 123 24.24 6.22 10.73
C VAL A 123 25.48 6.47 11.59
N THR A 124 25.39 7.44 12.49
CA THR A 124 26.37 7.64 13.55
C THR A 124 25.75 7.16 14.86
N LEU A 125 25.94 5.87 15.19
CA LEU A 125 25.59 5.36 16.52
C LEU A 125 26.70 5.72 17.51
N PHE A 126 26.34 5.91 18.78
CA PHE A 126 27.23 6.43 19.82
C PHE A 126 28.54 5.65 20.04
N ASP A 127 28.69 4.45 19.46
CA ASP A 127 29.90 3.60 19.58
C ASP A 127 30.37 2.94 18.26
N VAL A 128 29.80 3.30 17.09
CA VAL A 128 30.23 2.76 15.78
C VAL A 128 30.51 3.91 14.81
N GLU A 129 31.76 4.03 14.34
CA GLU A 129 32.12 5.02 13.31
C GLU A 129 31.58 4.60 11.93
N ASN A 130 30.69 5.41 11.37
CA ASN A 130 30.27 5.46 9.96
C ASN A 130 29.81 4.11 9.36
N ASP A 131 28.63 3.66 9.75
CA ASP A 131 27.92 2.64 8.98
C ASP A 131 27.13 3.34 7.85
N GLU A 132 27.47 3.01 6.59
CA GLU A 132 26.82 3.56 5.40
C GLU A 132 26.12 2.44 4.64
N GLY A 133 24.81 2.60 4.43
CA GLY A 133 23.97 1.56 3.86
C GLY A 133 22.82 2.08 3.04
N HIS A 134 22.26 1.22 2.20
CA HIS A 134 21.07 1.51 1.42
C HIS A 134 19.86 1.79 2.32
N HIS A 135 19.04 2.78 1.96
CA HIS A 135 17.78 3.12 2.63
C HIS A 135 16.58 2.90 1.68
N PRO A 136 15.93 1.71 1.70
CA PRO A 136 14.88 1.32 0.76
C PRO A 136 13.66 2.26 0.75
N LEU A 137 13.23 2.74 1.91
CA LEU A 137 12.12 3.70 1.98
C LEU A 137 12.43 5.01 1.23
N ARG A 138 13.61 5.61 1.44
CA ARG A 138 14.01 6.84 0.73
C ARG A 138 14.18 6.59 -0.77
N THR A 139 14.73 5.43 -1.15
CA THR A 139 14.91 5.04 -2.56
C THR A 139 13.55 4.90 -3.27
N SER A 140 12.62 4.13 -2.70
CA SER A 140 11.29 3.92 -3.28
C SER A 140 10.43 5.19 -3.27
N ARG A 141 10.49 6.02 -2.22
CA ARG A 141 9.86 7.36 -2.24
C ARG A 141 10.40 8.25 -3.35
N THR A 142 11.69 8.14 -3.69
CA THR A 142 12.28 8.87 -4.83
C THR A 142 11.69 8.39 -6.16
N ALA A 143 11.54 7.07 -6.35
CA ALA A 143 10.87 6.52 -7.53
C ALA A 143 9.41 7.00 -7.65
N MET A 144 8.65 6.95 -6.55
CA MET A 144 7.26 7.46 -6.48
C MET A 144 7.16 8.94 -6.88
N ARG A 145 8.06 9.79 -6.35
CA ARG A 145 8.10 11.22 -6.72
C ARG A 145 8.38 11.43 -8.21
N LEU A 146 9.25 10.63 -8.81
CA LEU A 146 9.54 10.68 -10.25
C LEU A 146 8.35 10.20 -11.09
N ILE A 147 7.65 9.16 -10.65
CA ILE A 147 6.39 8.70 -11.25
C ILE A 147 5.35 9.82 -11.26
N HIS A 148 5.21 10.57 -10.15
CA HIS A 148 4.31 11.72 -10.09
C HIS A 148 4.78 12.86 -11.00
N CYS A 149 6.08 13.17 -11.01
CA CYS A 149 6.65 14.13 -11.97
C CYS A 149 6.34 13.77 -13.44
N TYR A 150 6.40 12.48 -13.78
CA TYR A 150 6.02 12.00 -15.11
C TYR A 150 4.53 12.21 -15.39
N ARG A 151 3.64 11.91 -14.45
CA ARG A 151 2.19 12.15 -14.61
C ARG A 151 1.86 13.64 -14.78
N ASP A 152 2.52 14.50 -14.00
CA ASP A 152 2.28 15.95 -14.04
C ASP A 152 2.80 16.60 -15.34
N GLY A 153 3.99 16.18 -15.80
CA GLY A 153 4.74 16.88 -16.86
C GLY A 153 4.90 16.11 -18.18
N GLY A 154 4.73 14.79 -18.18
CA GLY A 154 4.89 13.92 -19.34
C GLY A 154 6.33 13.74 -19.84
N ASP A 155 7.35 14.20 -19.11
CA ASP A 155 8.75 14.08 -19.53
C ASP A 155 9.29 12.67 -19.23
N GLU A 156 9.57 11.90 -20.30
CA GLU A 156 9.95 10.49 -20.21
C GLU A 156 11.17 10.22 -19.33
N ARG A 157 12.07 11.20 -19.14
CA ARG A 157 13.26 11.06 -18.31
C ARG A 157 12.94 10.77 -16.84
N TYR A 158 11.82 11.28 -16.32
CA TYR A 158 11.40 10.93 -14.96
C TYR A 158 11.03 9.45 -14.86
N LEU A 159 10.29 8.94 -15.85
CA LEU A 159 9.89 7.53 -15.89
C LEU A 159 11.10 6.62 -16.10
N GLU A 160 12.00 6.95 -17.03
CA GLU A 160 13.25 6.21 -17.26
C GLU A 160 14.10 6.15 -15.98
N LYS A 161 14.16 7.25 -15.23
CA LYS A 161 14.88 7.26 -13.95
C LYS A 161 14.18 6.44 -12.87
N ALA A 162 12.85 6.49 -12.79
CA ALA A 162 12.09 5.66 -11.86
C ALA A 162 12.30 4.15 -12.15
N GLU A 163 12.32 3.77 -13.43
CA GLU A 163 12.66 2.40 -13.87
C GLU A 163 14.10 2.02 -13.48
N SER A 164 15.07 2.93 -13.66
CA SER A 164 16.47 2.73 -13.23
C SER A 164 16.60 2.53 -11.70
N ILE A 165 15.82 3.27 -10.91
CA ILE A 165 15.77 3.08 -9.44
C ILE A 165 15.15 1.72 -9.09
N GLY A 166 14.05 1.34 -9.75
CA GLY A 166 13.44 0.01 -9.60
C GLY A 166 14.44 -1.10 -9.91
N GLU A 167 15.16 -0.97 -11.02
CA GLU A 167 16.30 -1.83 -11.32
C GLU A 167 17.30 -1.84 -10.17
N ALA A 168 17.84 -0.72 -9.72
CA ALA A 168 18.86 -0.76 -8.67
C ALA A 168 18.35 -1.42 -7.36
N MET A 169 17.07 -1.26 -6.99
CA MET A 169 16.48 -1.96 -5.83
C MET A 169 16.48 -3.49 -6.01
N LEU A 170 16.12 -4.01 -7.19
CA LEU A 170 16.17 -5.45 -7.44
C LEU A 170 17.61 -6.02 -7.42
N ASP A 171 18.64 -5.20 -7.62
CA ASP A 171 20.04 -5.69 -7.73
C ASP A 171 20.60 -6.05 -6.36
N ILE A 172 20.07 -5.39 -5.33
CA ILE A 172 20.42 -5.59 -3.93
C ILE A 172 19.39 -6.45 -3.18
N ALA A 173 18.21 -6.67 -3.77
CA ALA A 173 17.15 -7.47 -3.18
C ALA A 173 17.55 -8.95 -3.01
N ILE A 174 16.93 -9.59 -2.02
CA ILE A 174 16.95 -11.04 -1.86
C ILE A 174 15.58 -11.63 -2.22
N GLU A 175 15.61 -12.91 -2.55
CA GLU A 175 14.44 -13.75 -2.75
C GLU A 175 14.41 -14.84 -1.67
N GLN A 176 13.30 -14.92 -0.93
CA GLN A 176 13.03 -15.95 0.07
C GLN A 176 11.57 -16.40 -0.03
N ASP A 177 11.35 -17.70 -0.18
CA ASP A 177 10.01 -18.31 -0.31
C ASP A 177 9.17 -17.59 -1.38
N ASP A 178 9.86 -17.37 -2.50
CA ASP A 178 9.47 -16.63 -3.69
C ASP A 178 9.10 -15.15 -3.46
N ALA A 179 9.25 -14.60 -2.26
CA ALA A 179 9.08 -13.18 -1.98
C ALA A 179 10.37 -12.38 -2.18
N ILE A 180 10.24 -11.15 -2.68
CA ILE A 180 11.32 -10.19 -2.87
C ILE A 180 11.38 -9.27 -1.66
N TYR A 181 12.55 -9.20 -1.02
CA TYR A 181 12.82 -8.27 0.07
C TYR A 181 13.97 -7.33 -0.30
N VAL A 182 13.76 -6.02 -0.19
CA VAL A 182 14.80 -5.02 -0.42
C VAL A 182 15.40 -4.58 0.92
N PRO A 183 16.70 -4.79 1.16
CA PRO A 183 17.29 -4.60 2.49
C PRO A 183 17.57 -3.13 2.82
N TYR A 184 17.40 -2.79 4.08
CA TYR A 184 18.18 -1.75 4.74
C TYR A 184 19.63 -2.24 4.86
N GLY A 185 20.57 -1.43 4.39
CA GLY A 185 21.99 -1.79 4.31
C GLY A 185 22.84 -1.30 5.49
N TYR A 186 22.21 -0.83 6.57
CA TYR A 186 22.87 -0.24 7.75
C TYR A 186 22.19 -0.71 9.04
N ASP A 187 22.93 -0.71 10.14
CA ASP A 187 22.45 -1.05 11.47
C ASP A 187 21.46 0.02 12.00
N TRP A 188 20.38 -0.42 12.64
CA TRP A 188 19.40 0.47 13.25
C TRP A 188 19.31 0.26 14.76
N GLY A 189 19.09 1.36 15.50
CA GLY A 189 19.00 1.34 16.96
C GLY A 189 20.36 1.33 17.67
N SER A 190 20.35 1.41 19.00
CA SER A 190 21.58 1.36 19.80
C SER A 190 22.03 -0.07 20.04
N GLN A 191 23.31 -0.38 19.84
CA GLN A 191 23.85 -1.73 20.06
C GLN A 191 23.51 -2.25 21.47
N GLY A 192 22.86 -3.42 21.53
CA GLY A 192 22.41 -4.03 22.78
C GLY A 192 21.12 -3.46 23.37
N GLY A 193 20.44 -2.54 22.67
CA GLY A 193 19.08 -2.12 22.98
C GLY A 193 18.03 -3.03 22.34
N ASP A 194 16.82 -2.99 22.87
CA ASP A 194 15.72 -3.89 22.49
C ASP A 194 15.20 -3.69 21.05
N ARG A 195 15.64 -2.63 20.36
CA ARG A 195 15.31 -2.30 18.95
C ARG A 195 16.51 -2.41 18.00
N PHE A 196 17.61 -3.01 18.46
CA PHE A 196 18.81 -3.12 17.63
C PHE A 196 18.59 -4.12 16.50
N MET A 197 18.79 -3.68 15.25
CA MET A 197 18.78 -4.53 14.07
C MET A 197 20.11 -4.40 13.35
N GLU A 198 20.79 -5.53 13.17
CA GLU A 198 22.03 -5.62 12.39
C GLU A 198 21.69 -5.72 10.90
N ALA A 199 22.42 -5.00 10.05
CA ALA A 199 22.24 -5.09 8.60
C ALA A 199 22.61 -6.49 8.05
N PRO A 200 21.91 -6.99 7.02
CA PRO A 200 20.71 -6.41 6.42
C PRO A 200 19.45 -6.74 7.23
N TRP A 201 18.54 -5.76 7.33
CA TRP A 201 17.20 -5.94 7.85
C TRP A 201 16.15 -5.40 6.87
N TYR A 202 14.86 -5.66 7.12
CA TYR A 202 13.76 -5.35 6.20
C TYR A 202 12.64 -4.69 7.01
N GLY A 203 11.77 -3.89 6.39
CA GLY A 203 10.68 -3.24 7.12
C GLY A 203 9.42 -3.18 6.27
N GLY A 204 8.26 -3.45 6.88
CA GLY A 204 6.96 -3.48 6.22
C GLY A 204 6.60 -2.15 5.58
N MET A 205 6.94 -1.03 6.24
CA MET A 205 6.81 0.32 5.69
C MET A 205 7.59 0.48 4.37
N ALA A 206 8.85 0.06 4.34
CA ALA A 206 9.68 0.16 3.15
C ALA A 206 9.17 -0.76 2.03
N GLN A 207 8.80 -2.00 2.37
CA GLN A 207 8.20 -2.94 1.41
C GLN A 207 6.88 -2.40 0.83
N GLY A 208 6.10 -1.65 1.61
CA GLY A 208 4.88 -0.97 1.16
C GLY A 208 5.14 0.05 0.08
N THR A 209 6.05 1.00 0.33
CA THR A 209 6.42 2.00 -0.69
C THR A 209 7.08 1.37 -1.92
N ILE A 210 7.87 0.30 -1.75
CA ILE A 210 8.44 -0.44 -2.88
C ILE A 210 7.33 -1.10 -3.72
N LEU A 211 6.33 -1.69 -3.06
CA LEU A 211 5.19 -2.31 -3.72
C LEU A 211 4.39 -1.27 -4.53
N SER A 212 4.09 -0.11 -3.93
CA SER A 212 3.48 1.03 -4.64
C SER A 212 4.28 1.45 -5.86
N ALA A 213 5.61 1.56 -5.73
CA ALA A 213 6.47 1.97 -6.84
C ALA A 213 6.35 1.01 -8.04
N TYR A 214 6.42 -0.31 -7.82
CA TYR A 214 6.25 -1.28 -8.92
C TYR A 214 4.81 -1.34 -9.43
N ALA A 215 3.80 -1.24 -8.57
CA ALA A 215 2.40 -1.21 -8.97
C ALA A 215 2.12 -0.04 -9.92
N HIS A 216 2.62 1.16 -9.62
CA HIS A 216 2.46 2.31 -10.50
C HIS A 216 3.35 2.28 -11.74
N LEU A 217 4.56 1.70 -11.67
CA LEU A 217 5.36 1.47 -12.87
C LEU A 217 4.63 0.52 -13.83
N TYR A 218 4.04 -0.56 -13.33
CA TYR A 218 3.23 -1.46 -14.12
C TYR A 218 1.98 -0.75 -14.69
N GLU A 219 1.26 0.02 -13.89
CA GLU A 219 0.10 0.80 -14.35
C GLU A 219 0.46 1.74 -15.51
N LEU A 220 1.59 2.44 -15.41
CA LEU A 220 2.01 3.42 -16.43
C LEU A 220 2.55 2.78 -17.71
N THR A 221 3.25 1.65 -17.59
CA THR A 221 4.03 1.07 -18.70
C THR A 221 3.36 -0.12 -19.35
N GLY A 222 2.56 -0.88 -18.60
CA GLY A 222 2.06 -2.20 -18.97
C GLY A 222 3.16 -3.26 -19.14
N ASP A 223 4.37 -3.03 -18.62
CA ASP A 223 5.49 -3.97 -18.72
C ASP A 223 5.37 -5.07 -17.65
N ASP A 224 5.29 -6.33 -18.09
CA ASP A 224 5.18 -7.50 -17.23
C ASP A 224 6.38 -7.64 -16.26
N ASP A 225 7.56 -7.10 -16.59
CA ASP A 225 8.70 -7.15 -15.67
C ASP A 225 8.41 -6.34 -14.37
N HIS A 226 7.64 -5.23 -14.45
CA HIS A 226 7.24 -4.45 -13.27
C HIS A 226 6.16 -5.18 -12.47
N ARG A 227 5.25 -5.88 -13.16
CA ARG A 227 4.27 -6.76 -12.52
C ARG A 227 4.95 -7.90 -11.78
N GLU A 228 5.91 -8.59 -12.41
CA GLU A 228 6.65 -9.69 -11.76
C GLU A 228 7.38 -9.20 -10.49
N ALA A 229 7.93 -7.98 -10.52
CA ALA A 229 8.52 -7.34 -9.35
C ALA A 229 7.48 -7.00 -8.28
N ALA A 230 6.33 -6.44 -8.66
CA ALA A 230 5.22 -6.16 -7.74
C ALA A 230 4.70 -7.44 -7.08
N ASP A 231 4.44 -8.50 -7.85
CA ASP A 231 4.03 -9.82 -7.33
C ASP A 231 5.10 -10.38 -6.37
N GLY A 232 6.39 -10.19 -6.69
CA GLY A 232 7.51 -10.55 -5.82
C GLY A 232 7.48 -9.84 -4.47
N VAL A 233 7.31 -8.52 -4.48
CA VAL A 233 7.26 -7.71 -3.25
C VAL A 233 5.98 -7.96 -2.47
N PHE A 234 4.82 -8.06 -3.13
CA PHE A 234 3.55 -8.43 -2.51
C PHE A 234 3.65 -9.74 -1.71
N ARG A 235 4.38 -10.72 -2.25
CA ARG A 235 4.59 -11.98 -1.54
C ARG A 235 5.32 -11.82 -0.21
N SER A 236 6.07 -10.74 0.02
CA SER A 236 6.68 -10.45 1.33
C SER A 236 5.64 -10.17 2.41
N PHE A 237 4.47 -9.66 2.04
CA PHE A 237 3.35 -9.43 2.96
C PHE A 237 2.63 -10.74 3.28
N THR A 238 2.45 -11.59 2.27
CA THR A 238 1.76 -12.88 2.45
C THR A 238 2.65 -13.98 3.07
N ASN A 239 3.97 -13.80 3.09
CA ASN A 239 4.91 -14.63 3.85
C ASN A 239 4.91 -14.25 5.33
N VAL A 240 3.74 -14.39 5.95
CA VAL A 240 3.51 -14.08 7.36
C VAL A 240 4.43 -14.91 8.25
N GLN A 241 5.04 -14.26 9.23
CA GLN A 241 5.88 -14.91 10.21
C GLN A 241 5.03 -15.81 11.11
N GLN A 242 5.24 -17.12 11.02
CA GLN A 242 4.66 -18.11 11.94
C GLN A 242 5.70 -18.69 12.91
N VAL A 243 6.98 -18.56 12.55
CA VAL A 243 8.13 -19.04 13.31
C VAL A 243 9.23 -18.00 13.21
N ALA A 244 10.07 -17.89 14.24
CA ALA A 244 11.22 -17.00 14.24
C ALA A 244 12.05 -17.18 12.96
N SER A 245 12.23 -16.08 12.24
CA SER A 245 12.92 -15.98 10.95
C SER A 245 13.73 -14.69 10.96
N ASP A 246 14.89 -14.70 10.31
CA ASP A 246 15.73 -13.50 10.17
C ASP A 246 15.19 -12.55 9.07
N VAL A 247 14.25 -13.02 8.24
CA VAL A 247 13.62 -12.25 7.16
C VAL A 247 12.12 -12.37 7.29
N TRP A 248 11.48 -11.27 7.69
CA TRP A 248 10.04 -11.13 7.80
C TRP A 248 9.68 -9.64 7.90
N THR A 249 8.45 -9.30 7.57
CA THR A 249 7.89 -7.94 7.72
C THR A 249 6.42 -7.95 8.13
N THR A 250 5.81 -9.13 8.22
CA THR A 250 4.42 -9.32 8.63
C THR A 250 4.35 -10.48 9.61
N ILE A 251 3.44 -10.39 10.57
CA ILE A 251 3.16 -11.42 11.56
C ILE A 251 1.66 -11.56 11.72
N VAL A 252 1.20 -12.77 12.04
CA VAL A 252 -0.17 -13.00 12.48
C VAL A 252 -0.13 -13.35 13.96
N SER A 253 -0.86 -12.62 14.78
CA SER A 253 -0.88 -12.81 16.23
C SER A 253 -2.28 -12.58 16.82
N PRO A 254 -2.63 -13.26 17.93
CA PRO A 254 -3.92 -13.10 18.57
C PRO A 254 -4.10 -11.70 19.15
N ALA A 255 -5.36 -11.28 19.31
CA ALA A 255 -5.76 -10.03 19.96
C ALA A 255 -5.12 -9.83 21.34
N THR A 256 -4.92 -10.92 22.08
CA THR A 256 -4.34 -10.90 23.43
C THR A 256 -3.17 -11.89 23.55
N GLU A 257 -2.12 -11.52 24.29
CA GLU A 257 -1.00 -12.44 24.59
C GLU A 257 -1.42 -13.67 25.40
N MET A 258 -2.63 -13.66 25.97
CA MET A 258 -3.20 -14.70 26.82
C MET A 258 -4.55 -15.15 26.26
N PRO A 259 -4.57 -15.83 25.10
CA PRO A 259 -5.81 -16.24 24.48
C PRO A 259 -6.60 -17.17 25.42
N ASP A 260 -7.87 -16.84 25.63
CA ASP A 260 -8.81 -17.73 26.32
C ASP A 260 -9.09 -18.92 25.40
N ASP A 261 -8.46 -20.07 25.69
CA ASP A 261 -8.74 -21.40 25.13
C ASP A 261 -8.82 -21.54 23.58
N GLY A 262 -8.26 -20.59 22.81
CA GLY A 262 -8.00 -20.73 21.36
C GLY A 262 -9.06 -20.16 20.41
N ASP A 263 -9.96 -19.29 20.91
CA ASP A 263 -11.00 -18.64 20.09
C ASP A 263 -10.71 -17.14 19.81
N ASP A 264 -9.56 -16.60 20.22
CA ASP A 264 -9.20 -15.21 19.95
C ASP A 264 -8.93 -14.99 18.44
N PRO A 265 -9.45 -13.90 17.85
CA PRO A 265 -9.16 -13.57 16.46
C PRO A 265 -7.67 -13.32 16.27
N GLU A 266 -7.16 -13.83 15.14
CA GLU A 266 -5.77 -13.70 14.70
C GLU A 266 -5.65 -12.48 13.77
N TYR A 267 -4.85 -11.49 14.12
CA TYR A 267 -4.73 -10.24 13.38
C TYR A 267 -3.48 -10.17 12.52
N PHE A 268 -3.57 -9.50 11.37
CA PHE A 268 -2.47 -9.35 10.43
C PHE A 268 -1.73 -8.03 10.63
N TRP A 269 -0.53 -8.14 11.18
CA TRP A 269 0.32 -7.00 11.47
C TRP A 269 1.39 -6.81 10.41
N ILE A 270 1.62 -5.55 10.04
CA ILE A 270 2.74 -5.12 9.21
C ILE A 270 3.76 -4.40 10.10
N GLU A 271 4.93 -5.01 10.31
CA GLU A 271 5.96 -4.46 11.19
C GLU A 271 6.88 -3.50 10.43
N GLU A 272 6.90 -2.23 10.85
CA GLU A 272 7.92 -1.26 10.42
C GLU A 272 9.33 -1.75 10.78
N TYR A 273 9.46 -2.25 12.02
CA TYR A 273 10.68 -2.81 12.59
C TYR A 273 10.41 -4.25 13.02
N PRO A 274 10.82 -5.27 12.23
CA PRO A 274 10.62 -6.68 12.56
C PRO A 274 11.57 -7.15 13.67
N VAL A 275 11.30 -6.70 14.89
CA VAL A 275 11.97 -7.08 16.13
C VAL A 275 11.08 -8.01 16.95
N GLU A 276 11.67 -8.73 17.90
CA GLU A 276 10.96 -9.62 18.84
C GLU A 276 11.18 -9.11 20.28
N PRO A 277 10.11 -8.81 21.04
CA PRO A 277 8.69 -8.87 20.64
C PRO A 277 8.31 -7.81 19.59
N PRO A 278 7.30 -8.08 18.74
CA PRO A 278 6.75 -7.11 17.79
C PRO A 278 6.32 -5.81 18.46
N GLN A 279 6.38 -4.69 17.72
CA GLN A 279 6.10 -3.37 18.30
C GLN A 279 4.82 -2.76 17.76
N HIS A 280 4.36 -3.20 16.59
CA HIS A 280 3.12 -2.73 15.98
C HIS A 280 3.12 -1.20 15.85
N VAL A 281 4.09 -0.67 15.08
CA VAL A 281 4.21 0.77 14.83
C VAL A 281 3.11 1.24 13.87
N LEU A 282 2.24 2.16 14.30
CA LEU A 282 1.04 2.52 13.54
C LEU A 282 1.35 3.22 12.20
N ASN A 283 2.24 4.22 12.22
CA ASN A 283 2.56 4.96 11.00
C ASN A 283 3.12 4.04 9.89
N GLY A 284 4.07 3.17 10.23
CA GLY A 284 4.71 2.27 9.28
C GLY A 284 3.79 1.15 8.83
N PHE A 285 2.88 0.69 9.70
CA PHE A 285 1.78 -0.20 9.31
C PHE A 285 0.96 0.45 8.20
N GLY A 286 0.48 1.69 8.41
CA GLY A 286 -0.35 2.40 7.43
C GLY A 286 0.32 2.54 6.06
N VAL A 287 1.61 2.87 6.01
CA VAL A 287 2.37 2.92 4.73
C VAL A 287 2.51 1.54 4.09
N GLY A 288 2.70 0.49 4.91
CA GLY A 288 2.67 -0.89 4.45
C GLY A 288 1.35 -1.26 3.78
N LEU A 289 0.23 -0.90 4.41
CA LEU A 289 -1.14 -1.09 3.93
C LEU A 289 -1.37 -0.36 2.60
N TYR A 290 -0.82 0.84 2.44
CA TYR A 290 -0.90 1.58 1.18
C TYR A 290 -0.28 0.83 0.00
N GLY A 291 0.83 0.11 0.22
CA GLY A 291 1.38 -0.78 -0.80
C GLY A 291 0.42 -1.89 -1.20
N LEU A 292 -0.31 -2.48 -0.25
CA LEU A 292 -1.34 -3.49 -0.53
C LEU A 292 -2.51 -2.91 -1.33
N TYR A 293 -2.92 -1.67 -1.03
CA TYR A 293 -3.94 -0.96 -1.80
C TYR A 293 -3.51 -0.71 -3.24
N ASP A 294 -2.32 -0.17 -3.47
CA ASP A 294 -1.84 0.09 -4.84
C ASP A 294 -1.69 -1.21 -5.64
N TYR A 295 -1.27 -2.30 -4.99
CA TYR A 295 -1.22 -3.62 -5.62
C TYR A 295 -2.61 -4.15 -5.97
N TRP A 296 -3.57 -4.08 -5.05
CA TRP A 296 -4.97 -4.45 -5.29
C TRP A 296 -5.55 -3.65 -6.47
N LEU A 297 -5.32 -2.34 -6.50
CA LEU A 297 -5.90 -1.44 -7.50
C LEU A 297 -5.31 -1.65 -8.90
N HIS A 298 -3.98 -1.82 -8.98
CA HIS A 298 -3.24 -1.74 -10.25
C HIS A 298 -2.70 -3.07 -10.78
N VAL A 299 -2.52 -4.07 -9.93
CA VAL A 299 -1.84 -5.32 -10.30
C VAL A 299 -2.80 -6.50 -10.28
N ASP A 300 -3.38 -6.80 -9.11
CA ASP A 300 -4.23 -7.96 -8.92
C ASP A 300 -5.26 -7.74 -7.80
N ARG A 301 -6.51 -7.43 -8.19
CA ARG A 301 -7.62 -7.20 -7.25
C ARG A 301 -7.98 -8.45 -6.46
N GLU A 302 -7.87 -9.64 -7.05
CA GLU A 302 -8.26 -10.87 -6.36
C GLU A 302 -7.21 -11.24 -5.32
N ALA A 303 -5.93 -11.23 -5.70
CA ALA A 303 -4.85 -11.57 -4.77
C ALA A 303 -4.67 -10.51 -3.66
N GLY A 304 -4.86 -9.23 -3.97
CA GLY A 304 -4.65 -8.13 -3.03
C GLY A 304 -5.77 -7.93 -2.01
N TYR A 305 -6.98 -8.40 -2.27
CA TYR A 305 -8.17 -8.08 -1.46
C TYR A 305 -8.06 -8.58 -0.02
N ASP A 306 -7.76 -9.86 0.17
CA ASP A 306 -7.75 -10.48 1.50
C ASP A 306 -6.68 -9.88 2.43
N PRO A 307 -5.40 -9.73 2.03
CA PRO A 307 -4.39 -9.09 2.88
C PRO A 307 -4.69 -7.62 3.18
N LEU A 308 -5.25 -6.89 2.21
CA LEU A 308 -5.62 -5.49 2.40
C LEU A 308 -6.76 -5.35 3.41
N CYS A 309 -7.83 -6.13 3.27
CA CYS A 309 -8.95 -6.10 4.21
C CYS A 309 -8.49 -6.54 5.60
N ALA A 310 -7.70 -7.60 5.72
CA ALA A 310 -7.14 -8.01 7.01
C ALA A 310 -6.30 -6.90 7.67
N ALA A 311 -5.49 -6.18 6.89
CA ALA A 311 -4.72 -5.04 7.39
C ALA A 311 -5.61 -3.88 7.86
N ILE A 312 -6.71 -3.57 7.15
CA ILE A 312 -7.70 -2.56 7.55
C ILE A 312 -8.39 -2.98 8.85
N THR A 313 -8.84 -4.25 8.95
CA THR A 313 -9.49 -4.79 10.15
C THR A 313 -8.57 -4.77 11.37
N THR A 314 -7.29 -5.11 11.20
CA THR A 314 -6.33 -5.00 12.30
C THR A 314 -6.18 -3.56 12.80
N ILE A 315 -6.15 -2.57 11.90
CA ILE A 315 -6.16 -1.17 12.34
C ILE A 315 -7.48 -0.85 13.03
N GLU A 316 -8.62 -1.17 12.42
CA GLU A 316 -9.96 -0.91 12.97
C GLU A 316 -10.11 -1.38 14.42
N ASP A 317 -9.77 -2.64 14.68
CA ASP A 317 -9.99 -3.28 15.98
C ASP A 317 -9.00 -2.83 17.07
N HIS A 318 -7.79 -2.41 16.68
CA HIS A 318 -6.72 -2.03 17.61
C HIS A 318 -6.47 -0.53 17.70
N LEU A 319 -7.17 0.30 16.93
CA LEU A 319 -6.91 1.74 16.86
C LEU A 319 -7.07 2.44 18.21
N GLU A 320 -8.04 2.01 19.02
CA GLU A 320 -8.28 2.56 20.36
C GLU A 320 -7.08 2.38 21.30
N GLU A 321 -6.25 1.34 21.11
CA GLU A 321 -5.07 1.08 21.93
C GLU A 321 -3.96 2.12 21.73
N TYR A 322 -3.89 2.72 20.55
CA TYR A 322 -2.97 3.83 20.27
C TYR A 322 -3.45 5.15 20.88
N ARG A 323 -4.73 5.26 21.24
CA ARG A 323 -5.33 6.53 21.65
C ARG A 323 -4.93 6.88 23.08
N VAL A 324 -4.63 8.16 23.32
CA VAL A 324 -4.53 8.70 24.67
C VAL A 324 -5.35 9.97 24.82
N PRO A 325 -6.51 9.93 25.51
CA PRO A 325 -7.41 11.07 25.59
C PRO A 325 -6.73 12.36 26.07
N GLY A 326 -6.84 13.42 25.27
CA GLY A 326 -6.29 14.75 25.56
C GLY A 326 -4.78 14.91 25.36
N GLU A 327 -4.12 13.98 24.65
CA GLU A 327 -2.69 13.97 24.39
C GLU A 327 -2.37 13.33 23.02
N VAL A 328 -1.11 13.38 22.58
CA VAL A 328 -0.67 12.65 21.36
C VAL A 328 -0.81 11.13 21.54
N SER A 329 -1.29 10.47 20.48
CA SER A 329 -1.41 9.01 20.35
C SER A 329 -0.07 8.31 20.44
N TRP A 330 -0.02 7.10 21.02
CA TRP A 330 1.15 6.23 21.01
C TRP A 330 1.68 6.00 19.59
N TYR A 331 3.01 5.90 19.46
CA TYR A 331 3.66 5.59 18.18
C TYR A 331 3.63 4.08 17.88
N ASP A 332 3.77 3.27 18.94
CA ASP A 332 3.81 1.81 18.90
C ASP A 332 3.08 1.21 20.11
N LEU A 333 2.58 -0.02 19.99
CA LEU A 333 1.87 -0.71 21.08
C LEU A 333 2.82 -1.30 22.14
N ALA A 334 4.13 -1.28 21.88
CA ALA A 334 5.12 -1.57 22.92
C ALA A 334 5.21 -0.44 23.97
N GLU A 335 4.48 0.68 23.78
CA GLU A 335 4.43 1.88 24.63
C GLU A 335 5.83 2.46 24.98
N ALA A 336 6.87 2.12 24.21
CA ALA A 336 8.23 2.54 24.50
C ALA A 336 8.47 3.98 24.01
N TYR A 337 7.68 4.43 23.04
CA TYR A 337 7.70 5.79 22.53
C TYR A 337 6.28 6.32 22.30
N ARG A 338 5.98 7.48 22.91
CA ARG A 338 4.67 8.10 22.79
C ARG A 338 4.40 8.76 21.44
N GLY A 339 5.42 9.01 20.61
CA GLY A 339 5.25 9.87 19.44
C GLY A 339 5.39 11.35 19.77
N ASN A 340 5.06 12.18 18.78
CA ASN A 340 5.07 13.65 18.85
C ASN A 340 3.92 14.19 17.99
N GLU A 341 3.71 15.51 17.96
CA GLU A 341 2.62 16.13 17.18
C GLU A 341 2.69 15.78 15.68
N HIS A 342 3.89 15.58 15.14
CA HIS A 342 4.06 15.18 13.74
C HIS A 342 3.50 13.78 13.51
N TYR A 343 3.89 12.77 14.31
CA TYR A 343 3.35 11.42 14.18
C TYR A 343 1.86 11.35 14.48
N HIS A 344 1.37 12.13 15.44
CA HIS A 344 -0.05 12.21 15.72
C HIS A 344 -0.84 12.76 14.52
N SER A 345 -0.33 13.81 13.89
CA SER A 345 -0.89 14.37 12.64
C SER A 345 -0.82 13.35 11.49
N THR A 346 0.26 12.58 11.41
CA THR A 346 0.39 11.46 10.45
C THR A 346 -0.71 10.43 10.69
N HIS A 347 -0.94 9.98 11.93
CA HIS A 347 -2.01 9.03 12.23
C HIS A 347 -3.38 9.57 11.81
N ILE A 348 -3.69 10.84 12.12
CA ILE A 348 -4.94 11.50 11.69
C ILE A 348 -5.08 11.45 10.17
N ASN A 349 -4.04 11.83 9.41
CA ASN A 349 -4.09 11.79 7.94
C ASN A 349 -4.26 10.37 7.40
N GLN A 350 -3.68 9.37 8.06
CA GLN A 350 -3.85 7.97 7.68
C GLN A 350 -5.28 7.49 7.92
N LEU A 351 -5.91 7.90 9.02
CA LEU A 351 -7.32 7.59 9.31
C LEU A 351 -8.27 8.25 8.31
N GLU A 352 -8.03 9.50 7.94
CA GLU A 352 -8.81 10.18 6.89
C GLU A 352 -8.72 9.45 5.55
N LEU A 353 -7.52 8.97 5.18
CA LEU A 353 -7.34 8.20 3.96
C LEU A 353 -7.99 6.81 4.06
N LEU A 354 -7.90 6.14 5.21
CA LEU A 354 -8.57 4.87 5.44
C LEU A 354 -10.09 5.01 5.32
N ALA A 355 -10.68 6.09 5.82
CA ALA A 355 -12.11 6.38 5.64
C ALA A 355 -12.49 6.47 4.16
N GLU A 356 -11.68 7.16 3.34
CA GLU A 356 -11.93 7.26 1.90
C GLU A 356 -11.75 5.92 1.18
N LEU A 357 -10.76 5.14 1.59
CA LEU A 357 -10.32 3.92 0.91
C LEU A 357 -11.21 2.71 1.25
N SER A 358 -11.66 2.60 2.50
CA SER A 358 -12.57 1.56 2.99
C SER A 358 -14.05 1.90 2.85
N ASN A 359 -14.37 3.20 2.66
CA ASN A 359 -15.73 3.74 2.74
C ASN A 359 -16.40 3.56 4.12
N GLU A 360 -15.60 3.40 5.19
CA GLU A 360 -16.08 3.25 6.56
C GLU A 360 -16.07 4.58 7.33
N GLU A 361 -17.23 4.94 7.90
CA GLU A 361 -17.40 6.17 8.70
C GLU A 361 -16.56 6.13 9.99
N TYR A 362 -16.31 4.93 10.54
CA TYR A 362 -15.52 4.72 11.75
C TYR A 362 -14.15 5.42 11.70
N PHE A 363 -13.42 5.29 10.60
CA PHE A 363 -12.09 5.91 10.50
C PHE A 363 -12.15 7.44 10.46
N ALA A 364 -13.21 8.02 9.86
CA ALA A 364 -13.41 9.46 9.87
C ALA A 364 -13.76 9.97 11.28
N GLU A 365 -14.63 9.26 12.00
CA GLU A 365 -14.95 9.56 13.41
C GLU A 365 -13.71 9.45 14.31
N MET A 366 -12.85 8.47 14.06
CA MET A 366 -11.61 8.31 14.80
C MET A 366 -10.55 9.36 14.46
N ALA A 367 -10.46 9.80 13.21
CA ALA A 367 -9.64 10.95 12.83
C ALA A 367 -10.09 12.22 13.57
N ASP A 368 -11.41 12.46 13.64
CA ASP A 368 -12.01 13.56 14.41
C ASP A 368 -11.66 13.45 15.90
N THR A 369 -11.80 12.25 16.48
CA THR A 369 -11.49 11.98 17.88
C THR A 369 -10.01 12.21 18.21
N PHE A 370 -9.09 11.76 17.34
CA PHE A 370 -7.66 12.02 17.52
C PHE A 370 -7.36 13.52 17.43
N ARG A 371 -7.99 14.25 16.49
CA ARG A 371 -7.88 15.72 16.40
C ARG A 371 -8.38 16.46 17.64
N GLU A 372 -9.32 15.88 18.40
CA GLU A 372 -9.76 16.42 19.68
C GLU A 372 -8.77 16.15 20.83
N ASP A 373 -8.00 15.06 20.75
CA ASP A 373 -7.06 14.66 21.80
C ASP A 373 -5.83 15.58 21.84
N SER A 374 -5.17 15.82 20.70
CA SER A 374 -4.08 16.79 20.63
C SER A 374 -4.32 17.81 19.52
N ALA A 375 -3.90 19.06 19.77
CA ALA A 375 -4.05 20.12 18.79
C ALA A 375 -3.25 19.76 17.54
N TYR A 376 -3.94 19.58 16.42
CA TYR A 376 -3.34 19.48 15.09
C TYR A 376 -2.47 20.73 14.83
N GLU A 377 -1.15 20.60 14.99
CA GLU A 377 -0.24 21.60 14.42
C GLU A 377 -0.21 21.36 12.91
N GLU A 378 -0.91 22.21 12.15
CA GLU A 378 -0.66 22.33 10.71
C GLU A 378 0.86 22.51 10.53
N TYR A 379 1.49 21.52 9.89
CA TYR A 379 2.93 21.38 9.80
C TYR A 379 3.62 22.69 9.40
N ARG A 380 4.67 23.06 10.14
CA ARG A 380 5.48 24.24 9.84
C ARG A 380 6.81 23.84 9.19
N PRO A 381 7.07 24.24 7.94
CA PRO A 381 8.23 23.80 7.15
C PRO A 381 9.59 24.35 7.63
N ASP A 382 9.64 25.07 8.75
CA ASP A 382 10.87 25.68 9.28
C ASP A 382 11.59 24.83 10.34
N ARG A 383 11.08 23.64 10.68
CA ARG A 383 11.80 22.67 11.50
C ARG A 383 12.37 21.54 10.63
N PRO A 384 13.70 21.32 10.65
CA PRO A 384 14.27 20.20 9.93
C PRO A 384 13.87 18.90 10.63
N ASP A 385 13.03 18.12 9.98
CA ASP A 385 12.78 16.72 10.34
C ASP A 385 14.02 15.91 9.98
N TRP A 386 14.71 15.45 11.01
CA TRP A 386 15.74 14.41 10.94
C TRP A 386 15.28 13.33 11.92
N ALA A 387 15.48 12.04 11.70
CA ALA A 387 16.29 11.31 10.73
C ALA A 387 15.65 9.94 10.52
#